data_AF-A0A7J3Q8W6-F1
#
_entry.id   AF-A0A7J3Q8W6-F1
#
_cell.length_a   1.000
_cell.length_b   1.000
_cell.length_c   1.000
_cell.angle_alpha   90.00
_cell.angle_beta   90.00
_cell.angle_gamma   90.00
#
_symmetry.space_group_name_H-M   'P 1'
#
loop_
_entity.id
_entity.type
_entity.pdbx_description
1 polymer ?
#
loop_
_entity_poly.entity_id
_entity_poly.type
_entity_poly.pdbx_seq_one_letter_code
_entity_poly.pdbx_strand_id
1 'polypeptide(L)'
;MESVRVAYGFKGVNVGMFVVVRSTGLASQVGVPEAYKVALRYGKPLVVLSGIKEVFEYFSFDKIYLVVPGQSDLRRLEDVELEESNYALVFTGDEHGRSEIPAETLSIPELPSDSPPQATIAVTLYTILKKMYRVKSASAS
;
A
#
# COMPACT_ATOMS: atom_id res chain seq x y z
N MET A 1 -10.82 7.77 1.47
CA MET A 1 -11.42 7.40 0.16
C MET A 1 -10.38 7.48 -0.96
N GLU A 2 -9.56 8.52 -0.90
CA GLU A 2 -8.52 8.93 -1.83
C GLU A 2 -7.51 7.82 -2.05
N SER A 3 -7.04 7.17 -0.99
CA SER A 3 -6.11 6.03 -1.07
C SER A 3 -6.65 4.87 -1.92
N VAL A 4 -7.93 4.54 -1.79
CA VAL A 4 -8.58 3.49 -2.60
C VAL A 4 -8.65 3.92 -4.07
N ARG A 5 -9.00 5.18 -4.32
CA ARG A 5 -9.07 5.74 -5.67
C ARG A 5 -7.69 5.74 -6.35
N VAL A 6 -6.64 6.11 -5.62
CA VAL A 6 -5.26 6.07 -6.11
C VAL A 6 -4.87 4.63 -6.40
N ALA A 7 -5.05 3.72 -5.44
CA ALA A 7 -4.63 2.33 -5.60
C ALA A 7 -5.32 1.61 -6.78
N TYR A 8 -6.63 1.81 -6.95
CA TYR A 8 -7.39 1.15 -8.03
C TYR A 8 -7.42 1.92 -9.34
N GLY A 9 -7.23 3.23 -9.30
CA GLY A 9 -7.11 4.06 -10.49
C GLY A 9 -5.74 3.99 -11.17
N PHE A 10 -4.71 3.47 -10.47
CA PHE A 10 -3.36 3.40 -11.02
C PHE A 10 -3.29 2.40 -12.17
N LYS A 11 -2.92 2.87 -13.36
CA LYS A 11 -2.79 2.01 -14.55
C LYS A 11 -1.40 1.38 -14.58
N GLY A 12 -1.33 0.11 -15.01
CA GLY A 12 -0.07 -0.62 -15.21
C GLY A 12 0.41 -1.42 -13.99
N VAL A 13 -0.16 -1.19 -12.80
CA VAL A 13 0.04 -2.03 -11.62
C VAL A 13 -1.31 -2.58 -11.19
N ASN A 14 -1.43 -3.91 -11.09
CA ASN A 14 -2.69 -4.51 -10.66
C ASN A 14 -2.72 -4.68 -9.14
N VAL A 15 -3.40 -3.79 -8.44
CA VAL A 15 -3.73 -3.99 -7.02
C VAL A 15 -4.90 -4.97 -6.90
N GLY A 16 -4.66 -6.14 -6.33
CA GLY A 16 -5.68 -7.19 -6.20
C GLY A 16 -6.76 -6.89 -5.16
N MET A 17 -6.38 -6.29 -4.03
CA MET A 17 -7.28 -5.95 -2.93
C MET A 17 -6.74 -4.77 -2.12
N PHE A 18 -7.64 -4.03 -1.49
CA PHE A 18 -7.35 -2.94 -0.60
C PHE A 18 -7.96 -3.26 0.76
N VAL A 19 -7.14 -3.22 1.81
CA VAL A 19 -7.56 -3.52 3.17
C VAL A 19 -7.43 -2.27 4.02
N VAL A 20 -8.48 -1.92 4.74
CA VAL A 20 -8.51 -0.81 5.70
C VAL A 20 -8.54 -1.40 7.10
N VAL A 21 -7.58 -1.01 7.94
CA VAL A 21 -7.46 -1.47 9.33
C VAL A 21 -7.69 -0.29 10.28
N ARG A 22 -8.38 -0.51 11.40
CA ARG A 22 -8.65 0.50 12.45
C ARG A 22 -9.33 1.77 11.93
N SER A 23 -10.43 1.63 11.20
CA SER A 23 -11.28 2.78 10.90
C SER A 23 -12.19 3.11 12.09
N THR A 24 -11.68 3.77 13.13
CA THR A 24 -12.49 4.21 14.28
C THR A 24 -12.87 5.69 14.17
N GLY A 25 -13.94 6.09 14.89
CA GLY A 25 -14.41 7.48 14.96
C GLY A 25 -15.46 7.87 13.90
N LEU A 26 -15.94 9.12 13.96
CA LEU A 26 -16.99 9.63 13.06
C LEU A 26 -16.55 9.67 11.59
N ALA A 27 -15.25 9.89 11.34
CA ALA A 27 -14.69 9.90 9.99
C ALA A 27 -14.80 8.54 9.28
N SER A 28 -14.79 7.42 10.02
CA SER A 28 -14.95 6.09 9.41
C SER A 28 -16.39 5.80 8.99
N GLN A 29 -17.38 6.35 9.70
CA GLN A 29 -18.80 6.16 9.39
C GLN A 29 -19.18 6.72 8.01
N VAL A 30 -18.52 7.80 7.59
CA VAL A 30 -18.70 8.39 6.25
C VAL A 30 -17.67 7.85 5.25
N GLY A 31 -16.41 7.70 5.68
CA GLY A 31 -15.30 7.34 4.81
C GLY A 31 -15.35 5.91 4.27
N VAL A 32 -15.83 4.94 5.07
CA VAL A 32 -15.93 3.54 4.67
C VAL A 32 -16.97 3.32 3.56
N PRO A 33 -18.23 3.80 3.68
CA PRO A 33 -19.20 3.72 2.59
C PRO A 33 -18.69 4.34 1.28
N GLU A 34 -18.02 5.49 1.33
CA GLU A 34 -17.46 6.13 0.14
C GLU A 34 -16.31 5.33 -0.48
N ALA A 35 -15.45 4.74 0.36
CA ALA A 35 -14.41 3.82 -0.11
C ALA A 35 -15.01 2.60 -0.82
N TYR A 36 -16.08 2.01 -0.28
CA TYR A 36 -16.81 0.91 -0.94
C TYR A 36 -17.40 1.33 -2.29
N LYS A 37 -18.02 2.52 -2.39
CA LYS A 37 -18.52 3.05 -3.67
C LYS A 37 -17.40 3.20 -4.70
N VAL A 38 -16.20 3.64 -4.28
CA VAL A 38 -15.03 3.70 -5.16
C VAL A 38 -14.63 2.30 -5.61
N ALA A 39 -14.46 1.35 -4.69
CA ALA A 39 -14.05 -0.02 -4.99
C ALA A 39 -15.02 -0.72 -5.95
N LEU A 40 -16.33 -0.56 -5.74
CA LEU A 40 -17.39 -1.06 -6.62
C LEU A 40 -17.27 -0.50 -8.05
N ARG A 41 -16.99 0.80 -8.21
CA ARG A 41 -16.79 1.40 -9.55
C ARG A 41 -15.60 0.80 -10.30
N TYR A 42 -14.57 0.34 -9.57
CA TYR A 42 -13.42 -0.33 -10.16
C TYR A 42 -13.60 -1.85 -10.30
N GLY A 43 -14.70 -2.42 -9.79
CA GLY A 43 -14.92 -3.87 -9.78
C GLY A 43 -13.89 -4.63 -8.93
N LYS A 44 -13.36 -3.99 -7.89
CA LYS A 44 -12.28 -4.55 -7.05
C LYS A 44 -12.72 -4.69 -5.58
N PRO A 45 -12.21 -5.71 -4.86
CA PRO A 45 -12.63 -5.98 -3.49
C PRO A 45 -12.17 -4.87 -2.52
N LEU A 46 -12.91 -4.60 -1.45
CA LEU A 46 -12.45 -3.75 -0.35
C LEU A 46 -12.81 -4.48 0.94
N VAL A 47 -11.83 -4.62 1.83
CA VAL A 47 -12.01 -5.27 3.14
C VAL A 47 -11.74 -4.26 4.23
N VAL A 48 -12.62 -4.21 5.23
CA VAL A 48 -12.46 -3.35 6.40
C VAL A 48 -12.40 -4.25 7.63
N LEU A 49 -11.29 -4.16 8.36
CA LEU A 49 -11.01 -4.97 9.55
C LEU A 49 -10.80 -4.07 10.76
N SER A 50 -11.11 -4.60 11.95
CA SER A 50 -11.04 -3.81 13.17
C SER A 50 -9.59 -3.68 13.69
N GLY A 51 -8.74 -4.66 13.41
CA GLY A 51 -7.35 -4.67 13.81
C GLY A 51 -6.40 -5.35 12.83
N ILE A 52 -5.10 -5.08 12.98
CA ILE A 52 -4.06 -5.63 12.13
C ILE A 52 -3.89 -7.15 12.31
N LYS A 53 -4.24 -7.67 13.49
CA LYS A 53 -4.22 -9.12 13.76
C LYS A 53 -5.18 -9.89 12.86
N GLU A 54 -6.36 -9.33 12.57
CA GLU A 54 -7.33 -9.94 11.64
C GLU A 54 -6.79 -10.04 10.22
N VAL A 55 -5.91 -9.11 9.81
CA VAL A 55 -5.28 -9.16 8.48
C VAL A 55 -4.49 -10.46 8.35
N PHE A 56 -3.75 -10.84 9.38
CA PHE A 56 -2.94 -12.06 9.39
C PHE A 56 -3.75 -13.32 9.71
N GLU A 57 -4.98 -13.18 10.22
CA GLU A 57 -5.91 -14.29 10.42
C GLU A 57 -6.60 -14.68 9.09
N TYR A 58 -7.01 -13.69 8.30
CA TYR A 58 -7.77 -13.91 7.07
C TYR A 58 -6.92 -13.98 5.80
N PHE A 59 -5.70 -13.43 5.83
CA PHE A 59 -4.84 -13.38 4.65
C PHE A 59 -3.45 -13.93 4.94
N SER A 60 -2.93 -14.71 4.00
CA SER A 60 -1.52 -15.08 3.93
C SER A 60 -0.81 -14.25 2.87
N PHE A 61 0.40 -13.81 3.19
CA PHE A 61 1.28 -13.09 2.27
C PHE A 61 2.65 -13.75 2.32
N ASP A 62 3.30 -13.86 1.16
CA ASP A 62 4.69 -14.33 1.08
C ASP A 62 5.63 -13.31 1.71
N LYS A 63 5.26 -12.02 1.57
CA LYS A 63 6.07 -10.91 2.05
C LYS A 63 5.19 -9.72 2.42
N ILE A 64 5.57 -9.01 3.47
CA ILE A 64 4.89 -7.80 3.95
C ILE A 64 5.91 -6.68 4.03
N TYR A 65 5.61 -5.57 3.39
CA TYR A 65 6.43 -4.36 3.42
C TYR A 65 5.67 -3.22 4.06
N LEU A 66 6.27 -2.57 5.04
CA LEU A 66 5.80 -1.31 5.59
C LEU A 66 6.49 -0.17 4.84
N VAL A 67 5.73 0.65 4.11
CA VAL A 67 6.32 1.74 3.31
C VAL A 67 6.11 3.08 4.00
N VAL A 68 7.22 3.78 4.30
CA VAL A 68 7.23 5.06 5.02
C VAL A 68 7.93 6.17 4.21
N PRO A 69 7.42 7.41 4.22
CA PRO A 69 8.09 8.51 3.54
C PRO A 69 9.26 9.09 4.36
N GLY A 70 10.28 9.64 3.68
CA GLY A 70 11.24 10.59 4.25
C GLY A 70 12.32 10.05 5.18
N GLN A 71 12.54 8.73 5.28
CA GLN A 71 13.53 8.11 6.17
C GLN A 71 14.74 7.64 5.37
N SER A 72 15.82 8.43 5.35
CA SER A 72 17.00 8.16 4.51
C SER A 72 17.91 7.02 4.99
N ASP A 73 17.78 6.64 6.26
CA ASP A 73 18.56 5.59 6.92
C ASP A 73 17.97 4.18 6.69
N LEU A 74 16.74 4.10 6.18
CA LEU A 74 16.08 2.84 5.85
C LEU A 74 16.36 2.41 4.41
N ARG A 75 16.21 1.10 4.15
CA ARG A 75 16.31 0.55 2.79
C ARG A 75 15.27 1.22 1.89
N ARG A 76 15.68 1.65 0.69
CA ARG A 76 14.78 2.34 -0.23
C ARG A 76 13.87 1.33 -0.93
N LEU A 77 12.63 1.75 -1.21
CA LEU A 77 11.71 0.99 -2.04
C LEU A 77 12.31 0.66 -3.42
N GLU A 78 13.14 1.56 -3.94
CA GLU A 78 13.81 1.38 -5.23
C GLU A 78 14.88 0.27 -5.21
N ASP A 79 15.30 -0.21 -4.04
CA ASP A 79 16.32 -1.26 -3.90
C ASP A 79 15.71 -2.66 -3.65
N VAL A 80 14.38 -2.76 -3.62
CA VAL A 80 13.66 -4.02 -3.40
C VAL A 80 13.11 -4.58 -4.70
N GLU A 81 13.48 -5.81 -5.03
CA GLU A 81 12.79 -6.56 -6.07
C GLU A 81 11.52 -7.19 -5.49
N LEU A 82 10.38 -6.94 -6.12
CA LEU A 82 9.09 -7.50 -5.73
C LEU A 82 8.83 -8.72 -6.61
N GLU A 83 9.57 -9.79 -6.32
CA GLU A 83 9.55 -11.03 -7.10
C GLU A 83 8.36 -11.93 -6.73
N GLU A 84 7.83 -11.78 -5.51
CA GLU A 84 6.70 -12.56 -5.04
C GLU A 84 5.39 -12.15 -5.73
N SER A 85 4.54 -13.13 -6.03
CA SER A 85 3.22 -12.85 -6.60
C SER A 85 2.19 -12.36 -5.58
N ASN A 86 2.40 -12.66 -4.29
CA ASN A 86 1.44 -12.37 -3.22
C ASN A 86 2.12 -11.66 -2.03
N TYR A 87 2.33 -10.35 -2.18
CA TYR A 87 2.85 -9.48 -1.12
C TYR A 87 1.84 -8.42 -0.69
N ALA A 88 2.00 -7.93 0.54
CA ALA A 88 1.25 -6.81 1.08
C ALA A 88 2.14 -5.55 1.19
N LEU A 89 1.59 -4.41 0.75
CA LEU A 89 2.17 -3.09 0.99
C LEU A 89 1.31 -2.39 2.05
N VAL A 90 1.91 -2.09 3.19
CA VAL A 90 1.25 -1.46 4.32
C VAL A 90 1.67 0.00 4.42
N PHE A 91 0.66 0.86 4.58
CA PHE A 91 0.82 2.31 4.71
C PHE A 91 0.11 2.75 5.98
N THR A 92 0.80 3.41 6.90
CA THR A 92 0.23 3.89 8.16
C THR A 92 0.11 5.41 8.14
N GLY A 93 -1.01 5.93 8.66
CA GLY A 93 -1.21 7.38 8.84
C GLY A 93 -0.62 7.91 10.14
N ASP A 94 -0.33 7.02 11.10
CA ASP A 94 0.34 7.30 12.36
C ASP A 94 1.45 6.27 12.60
N GLU A 95 2.29 6.54 13.60
CA GLU A 95 3.35 5.61 13.99
C GLU A 95 2.82 4.48 14.90
N HIS A 96 1.61 4.61 15.41
CA HIS A 96 1.01 3.70 16.38
C HIS A 96 0.57 2.39 15.69
N GLY A 97 1.12 1.26 16.15
CA GLY A 97 0.81 -0.07 15.59
C GLY A 97 1.76 -0.54 14.48
N ARG A 98 2.76 0.27 14.09
CA ARG A 98 3.85 -0.19 13.20
C ARG A 98 4.60 -1.38 13.78
N SER A 99 4.87 -1.36 15.09
CA SER A 99 5.59 -2.41 15.82
C SER A 99 4.84 -3.75 15.88
N GLU A 100 3.53 -3.76 15.63
CA GLU A 100 2.71 -4.98 15.60
C GLU A 100 2.73 -5.67 14.23
N ILE A 101 3.30 -5.01 13.20
CA ILE A 101 3.35 -5.54 11.83
C ILE A 101 4.69 -6.26 11.65
N PRO A 102 4.71 -7.58 11.38
CA PRO A 102 5.93 -8.32 11.09
C PRO A 102 6.40 -8.04 9.65
N ALA A 103 6.79 -6.79 9.37
CA ALA A 103 7.14 -6.32 8.04
C ALA A 103 8.58 -5.79 7.94
N GLU A 104 9.16 -5.94 6.75
CA GLU A 104 10.35 -5.18 6.38
C GLU A 104 9.94 -3.72 6.13
N THR A 105 10.64 -2.76 6.74
CA THR A 105 10.33 -1.35 6.53
C THR A 105 11.15 -0.78 5.38
N LEU A 106 10.45 -0.21 4.40
CA LEU A 106 11.03 0.43 3.22
C LEU A 106 10.74 1.93 3.25
N SER A 107 11.67 2.74 2.76
CA SER A 107 11.46 4.18 2.64
C SER A 107 11.41 4.70 1.21
N ILE A 108 10.73 5.83 1.07
CA ILE A 108 10.79 6.73 -0.09
C ILE A 108 11.38 8.05 0.42
N PRO A 109 12.72 8.21 0.43
CA PRO A 109 13.38 9.38 1.02
C PRO A 109 13.00 10.71 0.37
N GLU A 110 12.55 10.69 -0.88
CA GLU A 110 12.16 11.87 -1.65
C GLU A 110 10.83 12.47 -1.18
N LEU A 111 10.03 11.71 -0.44
CA LEU A 111 8.76 12.20 0.12
C LEU A 111 9.00 12.86 1.49
N PRO A 112 8.36 14.00 1.78
CA PRO A 112 8.29 14.55 3.14
C PRO A 112 7.78 13.51 4.14
N SER A 113 8.37 13.43 5.33
CA SER A 113 8.02 12.43 6.36
C SER A 113 6.56 12.50 6.83
N ASP A 114 5.90 13.63 6.64
CA ASP A 114 4.48 13.89 6.94
C ASP A 114 3.56 13.67 5.73
N SER A 115 4.08 13.12 4.63
CA SER A 115 3.28 12.82 3.43
C SER A 115 2.10 11.91 3.77
N PRO A 116 0.88 12.25 3.31
CA PRO A 116 -0.29 11.46 3.63
C PRO A 116 -0.27 10.12 2.87
N PRO A 117 -0.97 9.08 3.37
CA PRO A 117 -0.92 7.74 2.80
C PRO A 117 -1.21 7.67 1.30
N GLN A 118 -2.16 8.46 0.78
CA GLN A 118 -2.47 8.46 -0.66
C GLN A 118 -1.30 8.94 -1.53
N ALA A 119 -0.46 9.85 -1.03
CA ALA A 119 0.73 10.30 -1.76
C ALA A 119 1.80 9.21 -1.76
N THR A 120 2.04 8.60 -0.60
CA THR A 120 2.99 7.48 -0.44
C THR A 120 2.58 6.28 -1.30
N ILE A 121 1.28 5.94 -1.36
CA ILE A 121 0.73 4.91 -2.25
C ILE A 121 1.01 5.27 -3.71
N ALA A 122 0.72 6.49 -4.14
CA ALA A 122 0.90 6.91 -5.53
C ALA A 122 2.37 6.77 -5.98
N VAL A 123 3.31 7.25 -5.17
CA VAL A 123 4.75 7.13 -5.48
C VAL A 123 5.21 5.68 -5.42
N THR A 124 4.71 4.89 -4.47
CA THR A 124 5.03 3.46 -4.39
C THR A 124 4.64 2.74 -5.66
N LEU A 125 3.39 2.88 -6.11
CA LEU A 125 2.88 2.24 -7.32
C LEU A 125 3.62 2.73 -8.58
N TYR A 126 3.98 4.01 -8.64
CA TYR A 126 4.78 4.56 -9.73
C TYR A 126 6.19 3.95 -9.78
N THR A 127 6.86 3.82 -8.63
CA THR A 127 8.18 3.21 -8.53
C THR A 127 8.14 1.75 -8.98
N ILE A 128 7.14 0.99 -8.55
CA ILE A 128 6.93 -0.41 -8.98
C ILE A 128 6.72 -0.48 -10.50
N LEU A 129 5.84 0.37 -11.04
CA LEU A 129 5.57 0.42 -12.49
C LEU A 129 6.85 0.69 -13.29
N LYS A 130 7.65 1.68 -12.86
CA LYS A 130 8.91 2.04 -13.52
C LYS A 130 9.90 0.87 -13.53
N LYS A 131 9.99 0.10 -12.43
CA LYS A 131 10.82 -1.11 -12.38
C LYS A 131 10.35 -2.18 -13.36
N MET A 132 9.05 -2.47 -13.38
CA MET A 132 8.47 -3.45 -14.32
C MET A 132 8.79 -3.11 -15.79
N TYR A 133 8.80 -1.83 -16.15
CA TYR A 133 9.21 -1.40 -17.49
C TYR A 133 10.70 -1.59 -17.77
N ARG A 134 11.58 -1.32 -16.79
CA ARG A 134 13.03 -1.53 -16.94
C ARG A 134 13.36 -3.01 -17.15
N VAL A 135 12.72 -3.89 -16.40
CA VAL A 135 12.89 -5.36 -16.54
C VAL A 135 12.45 -5.81 -17.94
N LYS A 136 11.28 -5.38 -18.41
CA LYS A 136 10.79 -5.71 -19.77
C LYS A 136 11.70 -5.21 -20.89
N SER A 137 12.30 -4.02 -20.74
CA SER A 137 13.25 -3.51 -21.74
C SER A 137 14.57 -4.28 -21.76
N ALA A 138 15.03 -4.79 -20.61
CA ALA A 138 16.26 -5.58 -20.53
C ALA A 138 16.10 -7.02 -21.04
N SER A 139 14.89 -7.59 -20.97
CA SER A 139 14.60 -8.94 -21.48
C SER A 139 14.32 -9.00 -22.98
N ALA A 140 14.18 -7.86 -23.65
CA ALA A 140 13.87 -7.73 -25.08
C ALA A 140 15.11 -7.43 -25.95
N SER A 141 16.28 -7.29 -25.32
CA SER A 141 17.60 -7.08 -25.90
C SER A 141 18.48 -8.30 -25.70
#